data_AF-A0A7C6QPZ3-F1
#
_entry.id   AF-A0A7C6QPZ3-F1
#
_cell.length_a   1.000
_cell.length_b   1.000
_cell.length_c   1.000
_cell.angle_alpha   90.00
_cell.angle_beta   90.00
_cell.angle_gamma   90.00
#
_symmetry.space_group_name_H-M   'P 1'
#
loop_
_entity.id
_entity.type
_entity.pdbx_description
1 polymer ?
#
loop_
_entity_poly.entity_id
_entity_poly.type
_entity_poly.pdbx_seq_one_letter_code
_entity_poly.pdbx_strand_id
1 'polypeptide(L)'
;MNLFTTVKVMECKHPVHRFKYKKSSALLENLLKRWGYGDLCDSFDIDIRSSIPVGKGFAGSTADLCGVYISLLKLFNRKYDIAEVIEEFIKIEPTDSIIFREMTLFDYKEGKNHEQLGPYMKFYIL
;
A
#
# COMPACT_ATOMS: atom_id res chain seq x y z
N MET A 1 12.87 7.45 -15.11
CA MET A 1 11.53 8.07 -14.94
C MET A 1 11.18 8.08 -13.46
N ASN A 2 10.54 9.13 -12.96
CA ASN A 2 10.02 9.19 -11.59
C ASN A 2 8.49 9.05 -11.65
N LEU A 3 8.00 7.82 -11.56
CA LEU A 3 6.57 7.52 -11.52
C LEU A 3 6.19 7.15 -10.09
N PHE A 4 5.16 7.81 -9.55
CA PHE A 4 4.71 7.57 -8.19
C PHE A 4 3.21 7.82 -8.05
N THR A 5 2.64 7.26 -7.00
CA THR A 5 1.29 7.59 -6.55
C THR A 5 1.37 8.48 -5.32
N THR A 6 0.47 9.46 -5.24
CA THR A 6 0.29 10.33 -4.07
C THR A 6 -1.03 9.97 -3.42
N VAL A 7 -0.97 9.53 -2.17
CA VAL A 7 -2.14 9.15 -1.39
C VAL A 7 -2.32 10.13 -0.23
N LYS A 8 -3.57 10.52 0.02
CA LYS A 8 -3.97 11.27 1.21
C LYS A 8 -5.12 10.53 1.90
N VAL A 9 -4.91 10.19 3.17
CA VAL A 9 -5.95 9.72 4.08
C VAL A 9 -6.37 10.89 4.96
N MET A 10 -7.67 11.12 5.10
CA MET A 10 -8.19 12.24 5.88
C MET A 10 -9.43 11.87 6.66
N GLU A 11 -9.56 12.40 7.87
CA GLU A 11 -10.76 12.23 8.67
C GLU A 11 -11.91 13.07 8.07
N CYS A 12 -13.09 12.48 7.97
CA CYS A 12 -14.29 13.16 7.50
C CYS A 12 -15.56 12.49 8.04
N LYS A 13 -16.65 13.25 8.13
CA LYS A 13 -17.94 12.73 8.62
C LYS A 13 -18.70 11.88 7.59
N HIS A 14 -18.40 12.06 6.31
CA HIS A 14 -19.12 11.41 5.20
C HIS A 14 -18.12 11.05 4.10
N PRO A 15 -17.43 9.91 4.21
CA PRO A 15 -16.46 9.51 3.20
C PRO A 15 -17.17 9.13 1.91
N VAL A 16 -16.64 9.56 0.77
CA VAL A 16 -17.24 9.26 -0.56
C VAL A 16 -16.20 8.77 -1.55
N HIS A 17 -14.97 9.31 -1.51
CA HIS A 17 -13.96 9.05 -2.54
C HIS A 17 -13.35 7.65 -2.41
N ARG A 18 -13.11 7.17 -1.19
CA ARG A 18 -12.51 5.87 -0.89
C ARG A 18 -13.25 4.70 -1.53
N PHE A 19 -14.56 4.81 -1.69
CA PHE A 19 -15.37 3.74 -2.27
C PHE A 19 -15.09 3.55 -3.77
N LYS A 20 -14.48 4.54 -4.44
CA LYS A 20 -13.92 4.37 -5.79
C LYS A 20 -12.67 3.47 -5.77
N TYR A 21 -11.93 3.45 -4.67
CA TYR A 21 -10.69 2.72 -4.47
C TYR A 21 -10.90 1.48 -3.59
N LYS A 22 -11.63 0.48 -4.12
CA LYS A 22 -12.07 -0.70 -3.35
C LYS A 22 -10.96 -1.38 -2.53
N LYS A 23 -9.78 -1.61 -3.15
CA LYS A 23 -8.63 -2.27 -2.50
C LYS A 23 -8.04 -1.42 -1.39
N SER A 24 -7.82 -0.13 -1.66
CA SER A 24 -7.33 0.86 -0.70
C SER A 24 -8.29 1.04 0.49
N SER A 25 -9.61 1.04 0.23
CA SER A 25 -10.63 1.09 1.29
C SER A 25 -10.59 -0.17 2.16
N ALA A 26 -10.49 -1.35 1.55
CA ALA A 26 -10.37 -2.62 2.28
C ALA A 26 -9.12 -2.65 3.16
N LEU A 27 -7.97 -2.17 2.65
CA LEU A 27 -6.75 -2.06 3.45
C LEU A 27 -6.94 -1.16 4.67
N LEU A 28 -7.53 0.01 4.47
CA LEU A 28 -7.80 0.95 5.57
C LEU A 28 -8.67 0.29 6.65
N GLU A 29 -9.74 -0.39 6.27
CA GLU A 29 -10.63 -1.08 7.23
C GLU A 29 -9.93 -2.21 7.97
N ASN A 30 -9.15 -3.03 7.25
CA ASN A 30 -8.40 -4.13 7.85
C ASN A 30 -7.41 -3.63 8.89
N LEU A 31 -6.65 -2.57 8.57
CA LEU A 31 -5.65 -1.99 9.47
C LEU A 31 -6.31 -1.33 10.69
N LEU A 32 -7.37 -0.56 10.49
CA LEU A 32 -8.11 0.04 11.61
C LEU A 32 -8.64 -1.05 12.56
N LYS A 33 -9.24 -2.12 12.03
CA LYS A 33 -9.68 -3.27 12.83
C LYS A 33 -8.51 -3.95 13.54
N ARG A 34 -7.43 -4.27 12.82
CA ARG A 34 -6.22 -4.91 13.35
C ARG A 34 -5.58 -4.11 14.48
N TRP A 35 -5.64 -2.78 14.40
CA TRP A 35 -5.04 -1.87 15.38
C TRP A 35 -5.98 -1.48 16.53
N GLY A 36 -7.21 -1.99 16.56
CA GLY A 36 -8.20 -1.71 17.61
C GLY A 36 -8.99 -0.42 17.41
N TYR A 37 -8.95 0.17 16.21
CA TYR A 37 -9.68 1.38 15.82
C TYR A 37 -10.85 1.09 14.86
N GLY A 38 -11.44 -0.10 14.95
CA GLY A 38 -12.51 -0.54 14.06
C GLY A 38 -13.71 0.42 14.04
N ASP A 39 -13.99 1.10 15.15
CA ASP A 39 -15.08 2.08 15.25
C ASP A 39 -14.86 3.34 14.39
N LEU A 40 -13.61 3.60 13.98
CA LEU A 40 -13.27 4.72 13.11
C LEU A 40 -13.37 4.38 11.63
N CYS A 41 -13.79 3.16 11.26
CA CYS A 41 -13.85 2.74 9.85
C CYS A 41 -14.64 3.71 8.97
N ASP A 42 -15.71 4.32 9.47
CA ASP A 42 -16.56 5.24 8.70
C ASP A 42 -16.11 6.70 8.78
N SER A 43 -15.01 6.97 9.49
CA SER A 43 -14.51 8.34 9.75
C SER A 43 -13.40 8.77 8.80
N PHE A 44 -13.00 7.96 7.82
CA PHE A 44 -11.87 8.27 6.93
C PHE A 44 -12.24 8.20 5.45
N ASP A 45 -11.70 9.14 4.66
CA ASP A 45 -11.72 9.13 3.20
C ASP A 45 -10.30 9.04 2.60
N ILE A 46 -10.21 8.64 1.33
CA ILE A 46 -8.96 8.42 0.59
C ILE A 46 -9.00 9.18 -0.73
N ASP A 47 -7.99 10.02 -0.98
CA ASP A 47 -7.70 10.63 -2.30
C ASP A 47 -6.41 10.03 -2.86
N ILE A 48 -6.44 9.55 -4.10
CA ILE A 48 -5.30 8.93 -4.78
C ILE A 48 -5.07 9.63 -6.11
N ARG A 49 -3.85 10.14 -6.31
CA ARG A 49 -3.39 10.76 -7.55
C ARG A 49 -2.16 10.03 -8.03
N SER A 50 -2.30 9.25 -9.10
CA SER A 50 -1.22 8.45 -9.64
C SER A 50 -0.72 9.01 -10.97
N SER A 51 0.60 9.14 -11.09
CA SER A 51 1.26 9.38 -12.38
C SER A 51 1.64 8.08 -13.08
N ILE A 52 1.41 6.93 -12.43
CA ILE A 52 1.73 5.60 -12.96
C ILE A 52 0.70 5.27 -14.04
N PRO A 53 1.12 4.88 -15.27
CA PRO A 53 0.20 4.48 -16.31
C PRO A 53 -0.72 3.34 -15.85
N VAL A 54 -2.00 3.46 -16.18
CA VAL A 54 -2.98 2.41 -15.89
C VAL A 54 -2.71 1.23 -16.82
N GLY A 55 -2.14 0.16 -16.28
CA GLY A 55 -1.78 -1.04 -17.02
C GLY A 55 -1.23 -2.12 -16.10
N LYS A 56 -1.31 -3.38 -16.52
CA LYS A 56 -0.68 -4.49 -15.80
C LYS A 56 0.85 -4.35 -15.88
N GLY A 57 1.55 -4.67 -14.80
CA GLY A 57 3.02 -4.73 -14.76
C GLY A 57 3.73 -3.49 -14.22
N PHE A 58 3.02 -2.42 -13.86
CA PHE A 58 3.63 -1.21 -13.28
C PHE A 58 3.53 -1.13 -11.74
N ALA A 59 3.00 -2.17 -11.10
CA ALA A 59 2.79 -2.23 -9.64
C ALA A 59 1.97 -1.04 -9.07
N GLY A 60 1.16 -0.37 -9.89
CA GLY A 60 0.42 0.83 -9.48
C GLY A 60 -0.58 0.55 -8.35
N SER A 61 -1.23 -0.61 -8.38
CA SER A 61 -2.16 -1.05 -7.33
C SER A 61 -1.42 -1.27 -6.00
N THR A 62 -0.28 -1.97 -6.02
CA THR A 62 0.60 -2.13 -4.86
C THR A 62 1.10 -0.77 -4.34
N ALA A 63 1.41 0.18 -5.23
CA ALA A 63 1.86 1.51 -4.84
C ALA A 63 0.75 2.29 -4.10
N ASP A 64 -0.52 2.15 -4.53
CA ASP A 64 -1.66 2.77 -3.87
C ASP A 64 -1.86 2.20 -2.46
N LEU A 65 -1.72 0.88 -2.30
CA LEU A 65 -1.76 0.22 -0.98
C LEU A 65 -0.62 0.71 -0.07
N CYS A 66 0.61 0.81 -0.59
CA CYS A 66 1.74 1.40 0.14
C CYS A 66 1.44 2.84 0.59
N GLY A 67 0.86 3.65 -0.29
CA GLY A 67 0.51 5.03 0.03
C GLY A 67 -0.52 5.14 1.16
N VAL A 68 -1.55 4.28 1.16
CA VAL A 68 -2.53 4.20 2.27
C VAL A 68 -1.86 3.76 3.56
N TYR A 69 -1.09 2.68 3.52
CA TYR A 69 -0.40 2.13 4.70
C TYR A 69 0.51 3.18 5.34
N ILE A 70 1.37 3.82 4.56
CA ILE A 70 2.29 4.85 5.05
C ILE A 70 1.52 6.07 5.60
N SER A 71 0.41 6.45 4.98
CA SER A 71 -0.43 7.55 5.49
C SER A 71 -1.02 7.22 6.85
N LEU A 72 -1.52 5.99 7.02
CA LEU A 72 -2.08 5.50 8.28
C LEU A 72 -0.99 5.35 9.35
N LEU A 73 0.18 4.83 9.03
CA LEU A 73 1.31 4.77 9.96
C LEU A 73 1.65 6.16 10.51
N LYS A 74 1.70 7.18 9.64
CA LYS A 74 1.94 8.57 10.08
C LYS A 74 0.81 9.10 10.96
N LEU A 75 -0.44 8.83 10.58
CA LEU A 75 -1.61 9.29 11.33
C LEU A 75 -1.68 8.70 12.74
N PHE A 76 -1.37 7.41 12.88
CA PHE A 76 -1.41 6.68 14.16
C PHE A 76 -0.05 6.57 14.86
N ASN A 77 0.97 7.30 14.38
CA ASN A 77 2.34 7.30 14.90
C ASN A 77 2.94 5.88 15.08
N ARG A 78 2.73 5.02 14.09
CA ARG A 78 3.22 3.64 14.03
C ARG A 78 4.46 3.50 13.15
N LYS A 79 5.26 2.47 13.41
CA LYS A 79 6.44 2.13 12.59
C LYS A 79 6.04 1.16 11.47
N TYR A 80 6.77 1.22 10.36
CA TYR A 80 6.60 0.30 9.26
C TYR A 80 6.99 -1.13 9.69
N ASP A 81 6.10 -2.08 9.45
CA ASP A 81 6.32 -3.51 9.70
C ASP A 81 6.08 -4.29 8.41
N ILE A 82 7.14 -4.90 7.89
CA ILE A 82 7.07 -5.65 6.64
C ILE A 82 6.19 -6.90 6.74
N ALA A 83 6.15 -7.56 7.91
CA ALA A 83 5.32 -8.75 8.10
C ALA A 83 3.83 -8.38 8.05
N GLU A 84 3.45 -7.28 8.70
CA GLU A 84 2.08 -6.74 8.63
C GLU A 84 1.72 -6.35 7.20
N VAL A 85 2.62 -5.71 6.45
CA VAL A 85 2.37 -5.34 5.05
C VAL A 85 2.13 -6.57 4.19
N ILE A 86 2.99 -7.59 4.27
CA ILE A 86 2.82 -8.82 3.50
C ILE A 86 1.47 -9.48 3.83
N GLU A 87 1.17 -9.65 5.11
CA GLU A 87 -0.08 -10.28 5.55
C GLU A 87 -1.32 -9.51 5.09
N GLU A 88 -1.33 -8.18 5.19
CA GLU A 88 -2.50 -7.38 4.82
C GLU A 88 -2.65 -7.20 3.32
N PHE A 89 -1.55 -7.06 2.57
CA PHE A 89 -1.62 -6.81 1.14
C PHE A 89 -2.02 -8.08 0.38
N ILE A 90 -1.47 -9.25 0.75
CA ILE A 90 -1.82 -10.54 0.13
C ILE A 90 -3.29 -10.90 0.33
N LYS A 91 -3.92 -10.51 1.45
CA LYS A 91 -5.37 -10.66 1.67
C LYS A 91 -6.21 -9.88 0.65
N ILE A 92 -5.65 -8.81 0.07
CA ILE A 92 -6.33 -7.92 -0.87
C ILE A 92 -6.00 -8.32 -2.31
N GLU A 93 -4.72 -8.51 -2.62
CA GLU A 93 -4.25 -8.93 -3.94
C GLU A 93 -2.82 -9.52 -3.90
N PRO A 94 -2.45 -10.31 -4.92
CA PRO A 94 -1.04 -10.63 -5.16
C PRO A 94 -0.21 -9.34 -5.24
N THR A 95 0.90 -9.30 -4.51
CA THR A 95 1.60 -8.06 -4.14
C THR A 95 2.99 -8.00 -4.74
N ASP A 96 3.30 -6.90 -5.44
CA ASP A 96 4.63 -6.71 -6.03
C ASP A 96 5.70 -6.44 -4.95
N SER A 97 6.96 -6.75 -5.26
CA SER A 97 8.10 -6.58 -4.32
C SER A 97 8.49 -5.13 -4.03
N ILE A 98 7.74 -4.14 -4.54
CA ILE A 98 7.98 -2.71 -4.25
C ILE A 98 7.70 -2.33 -2.78
N ILE A 99 7.10 -3.24 -2.02
CA ILE A 99 6.95 -3.10 -0.56
C ILE A 99 8.31 -3.16 0.16
N PHE A 100 9.33 -3.76 -0.46
CA PHE A 100 10.67 -3.87 0.11
C PHE A 100 11.53 -2.67 -0.32
N ARG A 101 12.38 -2.20 0.60
CA ARG A 101 13.34 -1.12 0.32
C ARG A 101 14.52 -1.58 -0.55
N GLU A 102 14.82 -2.87 -0.50
CA GLU A 102 15.92 -3.52 -1.21
C GLU A 102 15.39 -4.52 -2.23
N MET A 103 16.22 -4.86 -3.21
CA MET A 103 15.90 -5.90 -4.17
C MET A 103 15.64 -7.20 -3.42
N THR A 104 14.43 -7.72 -3.57
CA THR A 104 13.94 -8.85 -2.78
C THR A 104 13.25 -9.83 -3.72
N LEU A 105 13.69 -11.10 -3.69
CA LEU A 105 12.94 -12.21 -4.28
C LEU A 105 11.74 -12.46 -3.38
N PHE A 106 10.52 -12.41 -3.91
CA PHE A 106 9.29 -12.47 -3.11
C PHE A 106 8.25 -13.39 -3.74
N ASP A 107 7.64 -14.25 -2.92
CA ASP A 107 6.43 -14.98 -3.29
C ASP A 107 5.22 -14.03 -3.30
N TYR A 108 5.02 -13.39 -4.45
CA TYR A 108 3.99 -12.38 -4.64
C TYR A 108 2.54 -12.89 -4.49
N LYS A 109 2.31 -14.21 -4.48
CA LYS A 109 0.96 -14.79 -4.40
C LYS A 109 0.55 -15.12 -2.97
N GLU A 110 1.45 -15.75 -2.23
CA GLU A 110 1.14 -16.28 -0.90
C GLU A 110 1.85 -15.52 0.21
N GLY A 111 2.86 -14.71 -0.12
CA GLY A 111 3.64 -13.97 0.87
C GLY A 111 4.54 -14.84 1.76
N LYS A 112 4.69 -16.13 1.46
CA LYS A 112 5.32 -17.11 2.38
C LYS A 112 6.83 -16.98 2.48
N ASN A 113 7.48 -16.53 1.40
CA ASN A 113 8.93 -16.48 1.32
C ASN A 113 9.38 -15.15 0.74
N HIS A 114 10.42 -14.57 1.33
CA HIS A 114 11.16 -13.48 0.73
C HIS A 114 12.66 -13.57 1.06
N GLU A 115 13.51 -13.21 0.10
CA GLU A 115 14.96 -13.20 0.26
C GLU A 115 15.54 -11.88 -0.24
N GLN A 116 16.28 -11.19 0.62
CA GLN A 116 16.95 -9.93 0.26
C GLN A 116 18.21 -10.24 -0.56
N LEU A 117 18.27 -9.68 -1.76
CA LEU A 117 19.39 -9.83 -2.69
C LEU A 117 20.37 -8.64 -2.62
N GLY A 118 19.98 -7.56 -1.94
CA GLY A 118 20.77 -6.34 -1.76
C GLY A 118 20.16 -5.12 -2.47
N PRO A 119 20.94 -4.05 -2.68
CA PRO A 119 20.41 -2.78 -3.19
C PRO A 119 19.94 -2.89 -4.65
N TYR A 120 18.93 -2.08 -5.00
CA TYR A 120 18.51 -1.95 -6.40
C TYR A 120 19.65 -1.43 -7.28
N MET A 121 19.89 -2.11 -8.40
CA MET A 121 20.84 -1.65 -9.41
C MET A 121 20.29 -0.44 -10.16
N LYS A 122 21.10 0.62 -10.30
CA LYS A 122 20.72 1.77 -11.13
C LYS A 122 20.79 1.35 -12.60
N PHE A 123 19.65 1.41 -13.28
CA PHE A 123 19.55 1.16 -14.71
C PHE A 123 19.46 2.49 -15.46
N TYR A 124 20.45 2.77 -16.31
CA TYR A 124 20.48 3.96 -17.14
C TYR A 124 20.03 3.59 -18.55
N ILE A 125 18.89 4.13 -18.98
CA ILE A 125 18.40 3.98 -20.35
C ILE A 125 18.83 5.23 -21.11
N LEU A 126 19.56 5.04 -22.20
CA LEU A 126 20.03 6.07 -23.12
C LEU A 126 18.91 6.53 -24.07
#